data_AF-A0A5B8UU75-F1
#
_entry.id   AF-A0A5B8UU75-F1
#
_cell.length_a   1.000
_cell.length_b   1.000
_cell.length_c   1.000
_cell.angle_alpha   90.00
_cell.angle_beta   90.00
_cell.angle_gamma   90.00
#
_symmetry.space_group_name_H-M   'P 1'
#
loop_
_entity.id
_entity.type
_entity.pdbx_description
1 polymer ?
#
loop_
_entity_poly.entity_id
_entity_poly.type
_entity_poly.pdbx_seq_one_letter_code
_entity_poly.pdbx_strand_id
1 'polypeptide(L)' 'MVHWIDNPVFGYAVQIATELRYCEVIMRDHAYEVVFRSAFAEIQLDDNLNWQLTAGVPLPYSIITEIGHRIESVYM' A
#
# COMPACT_ATOMS: atom_id res chain seq x y z
N MET A 1 -4.46 -20.75 20.79
CA MET A 1 -5.58 -20.21 20.01
C MET A 1 -4.96 -19.25 19.02
N VAL A 2 -4.86 -19.64 17.75
CA VAL A 2 -4.26 -18.79 16.71
C VAL A 2 -5.36 -17.84 16.25
N HIS A 3 -5.25 -16.56 16.60
CA HIS A 3 -6.07 -15.53 15.98
C HIS A 3 -5.51 -15.32 14.57
N TRP A 4 -6.18 -15.88 13.56
CA TRP A 4 -6.00 -15.41 12.20
C TRP A 4 -6.60 -14.00 12.19
N ILE A 5 -5.74 -12.99 12.23
CA ILE A 5 -6.18 -11.64 11.85
C ILE A 5 -6.36 -11.73 10.35
N ASP A 6 -7.60 -11.85 9.90
CA ASP A 6 -7.97 -11.71 8.49
C ASP A 6 -7.70 -10.26 8.10
N ASN A 7 -6.44 -9.96 7.79
CA ASN A 7 -6.03 -8.66 7.25
C ASN A 7 -6.55 -8.59 5.81
N PRO A 8 -7.54 -7.72 5.49
CA PRO A 8 -8.02 -7.58 4.13
C PRO A 8 -6.85 -7.29 3.17
N VAL A 9 -6.86 -8.01 2.05
CA VAL A 9 -5.82 -7.92 1.03
C VAL A 9 -6.46 -7.72 -0.34
N PHE A 10 -5.89 -6.82 -1.13
CA PHE A 10 -6.21 -6.71 -2.56
C PHE A 10 -4.91 -6.52 -3.34
N GLY A 11 -4.90 -6.94 -4.61
CA GLY A 11 -3.74 -6.76 -5.47
C GLY A 11 -4.10 -6.18 -6.82
N TYR A 12 -3.20 -5.37 -7.36
CA TYR A 12 -3.39 -4.70 -8.64
C TYR A 12 -2.05 -4.33 -9.28
N ALA A 13 -2.08 -3.94 -10.55
CA ALA A 13 -0.90 -3.49 -11.26
C ALA A 13 -0.78 -1.96 -11.20
N VAL A 14 0.40 -1.46 -10.83
CA VAL A 14 0.78 -0.05 -10.81
C VAL A 14 1.92 0.19 -11.79
N GLN A 15 1.88 1.30 -12.51
CA GLN A 15 2.94 1.68 -13.42
C GLN A 15 4.01 2.49 -12.68
N ILE A 16 5.22 1.95 -12.58
CA ILE A 16 6.37 2.62 -11.96
C ILE A 16 7.39 2.92 -13.05
N ALA A 17 7.59 4.21 -13.34
CA ALA A 17 8.33 4.68 -14.50
C ALA A 17 7.79 4.05 -15.80
N THR A 18 8.59 3.21 -16.48
CA THR A 18 8.19 2.54 -17.73
C THR A 18 7.80 1.08 -17.52
N GLU A 19 7.75 0.59 -16.29
CA GLU A 19 7.47 -0.81 -15.96
C GLU A 19 6.11 -0.95 -15.26
N LEU A 20 5.30 -1.91 -15.70
CA LEU A 20 4.09 -2.31 -14.99
C LEU A 20 4.46 -3.33 -13.90
N ARG A 21 4.22 -2.99 -12.63
CA ARG A 21 4.52 -3.85 -11.48
C ARG A 21 3.24 -4.24 -10.77
N TYR A 22 3.10 -5.53 -10.46
CA TYR A 22 2.04 -6.00 -9.58
C TYR A 22 2.41 -5.74 -8.12
N CYS A 23 1.46 -5.24 -7.35
CA CYS A 23 1.57 -5.13 -5.91
C CYS A 23 0.36 -5.74 -5.20
N GLU A 24 0.60 -6.18 -3.98
CA GLU A 24 -0.43 -6.58 -3.02
C GLU A 24 -0.45 -5.56 -1.89
N VAL A 25 -1.64 -5.10 -1.52
CA VAL A 25 -1.86 -4.17 -0.43
C VAL A 25 -2.55 -4.91 0.70
N ILE A 26 -1.89 -4.96 1.85
CA ILE A 26 -2.33 -5.66 3.05
C ILE A 26 -2.69 -4.60 4.10
N MET A 27 -3.93 -4.59 4.55
CA MET A 27 -4.36 -3.73 5.64
C MET A 27 -3.73 -4.22 6.95
N ARG A 28 -3.15 -3.30 7.72
CA ARG A 28 -2.64 -3.51 9.09
C ARG A 28 -3.40 -2.58 10.04
N ASP A 29 -3.17 -2.71 11.34
CA ASP A 29 -3.92 -1.96 12.37
C ASP A 29 -3.92 -0.44 12.15
N HIS A 30 -2.83 0.14 11.66
CA HIS A 30 -2.66 1.59 11.48
C HIS A 30 -1.99 2.00 10.17
N ALA A 31 -1.73 1.05 9.27
CA ALA A 31 -1.01 1.28 8.04
C ALA A 31 -1.40 0.26 6.96
N TYR A 32 -0.85 0.43 5.77
CA TYR A 32 -1.00 -0.49 4.66
C TYR A 32 0.38 -0.92 4.19
N GLU A 33 0.61 -2.24 4.23
CA GLU A 33 1.82 -2.83 3.68
C GLU A 33 1.60 -3.11 2.19
N VAL A 34 2.52 -2.62 1.36
CA VAL A 34 2.50 -2.74 -0.10
C VAL A 34 3.66 -3.62 -0.52
N VAL A 35 3.36 -4.82 -0.99
CA VAL A 35 4.37 -5.82 -1.36
C VAL A 35 4.57 -5.83 -2.87
N PHE A 36 5.82 -5.66 -3.30
CA PHE A 36 6.27 -5.72 -4.69
C PHE A 36 7.25 -6.89 -4.87
N ARG A 37 6.79 -8.05 -5.34
CA ARG A 37 7.61 -9.26 -5.48
C ARG A 37 8.38 -9.63 -4.19
N SER A 38 9.63 -9.16 -4.07
CA SER A 38 10.54 -9.41 -2.93
C SER A 38 10.88 -8.15 -2.14
N ALA A 39 10.19 -7.05 -2.39
CA ALA A 39 10.32 -5.77 -1.68
C ALA A 39 8.99 -5.40 -1.03
N PHE A 40 9.02 -4.60 0.02
CA PHE A 40 7.83 -4.04 0.63
C PHE A 40 8.01 -2.54 0.86
N ALA A 41 6.89 -1.83 0.90
CA ALA A 41 6.75 -0.47 1.37
C ALA A 41 5.59 -0.44 2.36
N GLU A 42 5.66 0.44 3.36
CA GLU A 42 4.53 0.69 4.26
C GLU A 42 4.06 2.12 4.03
N ILE A 43 2.76 2.31 3.86
CA ILE A 43 2.16 3.62 3.70
C ILE A 43 1.03 3.84 4.71
N GLN A 44 0.83 5.09 5.08
CA GLN A 44 -0.20 5.52 6.03
C GLN A 44 -0.82 6.84 5.57
N LEU A 45 -2.09 7.05 5.90
CA LEU A 45 -2.76 8.34 5.77
C LEU A 45 -2.48 9.18 7.03
N ASP A 46 -1.89 10.36 6.86
CA ASP A 46 -1.62 11.27 7.98
C ASP A 46 -2.87 12.06 8.43
N ASP A 47 -2.75 12.82 9.52
CA ASP A 47 -3.84 13.63 10.07
C ASP A 47 -4.31 14.76 9.12
N ASN A 48 -3.50 15.09 8.10
CA ASN A 48 -3.80 16.08 7.08
C ASN A 48 -4.39 15.45 5.80
N LEU A 49 -4.75 14.17 5.85
CA LEU A 49 -5.27 13.40 4.72
C LEU A 49 -4.28 13.23 3.57
N ASN A 50 -2.98 13.15 3.87
CA ASN A 50 -1.93 12.85 2.92
C ASN A 50 -1.39 11.44 3.10
N TRP A 51 -1.29 10.71 1.99
CA TRP A 51 -0.62 9.41 1.95
C TRP A 51 0.89 9.58 2.00
N GLN A 52 1.54 8.90 2.93
CA GLN A 52 2.98 8.97 3.16
C GLN A 52 3.61 7.58 3.31
N LEU A 53 4.86 7.46 2.88
CA LEU A 53 5.70 6.29 3.10
C LEU A 53 6.27 6.33 4.53
N THR A 54 6.02 5.29 5.31
CA THR A 54 6.51 5.17 6.70
C THR A 54 7.68 4.21 6.82
N ALA A 55 7.75 3.17 5.96
CA ALA A 55 8.84 2.20 5.97
C ALA A 55 9.05 1.52 4.60
N GLY A 56 10.16 0.78 4.47
CA GLY A 56 10.44 -0.08 3.32
C GLY A 56 11.14 0.63 2.15
N VAL A 57 10.90 0.15 0.93
CA VAL A 57 11.57 0.67 -0.26
C VAL A 57 11.07 2.08 -0.62
N PRO A 58 11.96 2.99 -1.04
CA PRO A 58 11.54 4.30 -1.48
C PRO A 58 10.60 4.21 -2.68
N LEU A 59 9.44 4.87 -2.57
CA LEU A 59 8.48 5.04 -3.66
C LEU A 59 8.37 6.52 -4.04
N PRO A 60 8.26 6.86 -5.33
CA PRO A 60 7.91 8.22 -5.73
C PRO A 60 6.57 8.64 -5.13
N TYR A 61 6.44 9.92 -4.78
CA TYR A 61 5.20 10.45 -4.20
C TYR A 61 3.95 10.15 -5.05
N SER A 62 4.06 10.25 -6.38
CA SER A 62 2.96 9.92 -7.29
C SER A 62 2.47 8.48 -7.16
N ILE A 63 3.36 7.53 -6.86
CA ILE A 63 3.01 6.12 -6.67
C ILE A 63 2.33 5.93 -5.32
N ILE A 64 2.82 6.60 -4.27
CA ILE A 64 2.18 6.58 -2.93
C ILE A 64 0.75 7.12 -3.03
N THR A 65 0.54 8.24 -3.71
CA THR A 65 -0.78 8.82 -3.92
C THR A 65 -1.71 7.90 -4.73
N GLU A 66 -1.20 7.26 -5.80
CA GLU A 66 -1.99 6.29 -6.56
C GLU A 66 -2.43 5.11 -5.70
N ILE A 67 -1.51 4.53 -4.89
CA ILE A 67 -1.86 3.44 -3.98
C ILE A 67 -2.90 3.90 -2.96
N GLY A 68 -2.73 5.09 -2.39
CA GLY A 68 -3.70 5.70 -1.49
C GLY A 68 -5.10 5.78 -2.09
N HIS A 69 -5.24 6.28 -3.31
CA HIS A 69 -6.53 6.33 -4.01
C HIS A 69 -7.12 4.94 -4.28
N ARG A 70 -6.29 3.92 -4.50
CA ARG A 70 -6.77 2.54 -4.64
C ARG A 70 -7.30 1.99 -3.33
N ILE A 71 -6.61 2.25 -2.22
CA ILE A 71 -7.07 1.89 -0.87
C ILE A 71 -8.42 2.55 -0.57
N GLU A 72 -8.54 3.85 -0.82
CA GLU A 72 -9.80 4.60 -0.67
C GLU A 72 -10.90 3.95 -1.50
N SER A 73 -10.66 3.67 -2.78
CA SER A 73 -11.65 3.05 -3.67
C SER A 73 -12.12 1.65 -3.25
N VAL A 74 -11.35 0.93 -2.42
CA VAL A 74 -11.66 -0.45 -2.01
C VAL A 74 -12.29 -0.49 -0.63
N TYR A 75 -11.88 0.40 0.28
CA TYR A 75 -12.23 0.32 1.70
C TYR A 75 -13.01 1.51 2.26
N MET A 76 -13.15 2.61 1.51
CA MET A 76 -13.87 3.82 1.93
C MET A 76 -15.05 4.12 1.00
#